data_AF-A0A4S8JSM9-F1
#
_entry.id   AF-A0A4S8JSM9-F1
#
_cell.length_a   1.000
_cell.length_b   1.000
_cell.length_c   1.000
_cell.angle_alpha   90.00
_cell.angle_beta   90.00
_cell.angle_gamma   90.00
#
_symmetry.space_group_name_H-M   'P 1'
#
loop_
_entity.id
_entity.type
_entity.pdbx_description
1 polymer ?
#
loop_
_entity_poly.entity_id
_entity_poly.type
_entity_poly.pdbx_seq_one_letter_code
_entity_poly.pdbx_strand_id
1 'polypeptide(L)'
;MSSANSDSSGNSGAANGTGKPSRYESQKRRDWNTFRQYLRNHRPPLELSRCSGAHVLEFLRYLDQFGKTKVHAAGCPFFGHPQPPAPCPCPLKQAWGSLDALVGRLRAAFEENGGQPEANPFAVRAVRLYLREVRDSQAKARGIAYEKKKRKRPPPPPQGHSPQPPLPMVAAPPAVAYGRQAADLNLVNGAYTHHLHGHLMIPATDAVGDVVVTDAHPGGMIPLSVLN
;
A
#
# COMPACT_ATOMS: atom_id res chain seq x y z
N MET A 1 -17.31 13.45 68.13
CA MET A 1 -18.74 13.62 67.80
C MET A 1 -18.83 13.47 66.28
N SER A 2 -18.80 12.23 65.77
CA SER A 2 -19.97 11.46 65.28
C SER A 2 -20.57 12.14 64.04
N SER A 3 -20.52 11.55 62.83
CA SER A 3 -21.31 10.36 62.45
C SER A 3 -20.74 9.57 61.25
N ALA A 4 -21.20 8.33 61.15
CA ALA A 4 -20.74 7.24 60.30
C ALA A 4 -21.61 6.99 59.04
N ASN A 5 -21.02 6.20 58.12
CA ASN A 5 -21.54 5.20 57.17
C ASN A 5 -22.84 5.43 56.36
N SER A 6 -22.78 5.13 55.05
CA SER A 6 -23.29 3.86 54.51
C SER A 6 -22.93 3.65 53.03
N ASP A 7 -22.55 2.41 52.73
CA ASP A 7 -22.47 1.80 51.40
C ASP A 7 -23.77 1.92 50.59
N SER A 8 -23.63 1.94 49.27
CA SER A 8 -24.69 1.52 48.36
C SER A 8 -24.08 0.82 47.14
N SER A 9 -24.01 -0.50 47.25
CA SER A 9 -23.94 -1.41 46.10
C SER A 9 -25.27 -1.35 45.34
N GLY A 10 -25.23 -0.97 44.07
CA GLY A 10 -26.33 -1.09 43.12
C GLY A 10 -25.94 -2.02 41.98
N ASN A 11 -26.27 -3.30 42.14
CA ASN A 11 -26.18 -4.35 41.14
C ASN A 11 -27.29 -4.18 40.08
N SER A 12 -27.06 -4.78 38.90
CA SER A 12 -28.05 -5.18 37.88
C SER A 12 -28.41 -4.17 36.78
N GLY A 13 -27.74 -4.36 35.64
CA GLY A 13 -28.14 -3.82 34.35
C GLY A 13 -27.73 -4.76 33.22
N ALA A 14 -28.10 -6.04 33.31
CA ALA A 14 -28.15 -6.91 32.15
C ALA A 14 -29.24 -6.38 31.21
N ALA A 15 -28.84 -5.54 30.24
CA ALA A 15 -29.70 -5.08 29.17
C ALA A 15 -29.18 -5.63 27.84
N ASN A 16 -29.86 -6.67 27.38
CA ASN A 16 -30.01 -7.15 26.01
C ASN A 16 -29.17 -6.44 24.92
N GLY A 17 -28.22 -7.17 24.34
CA GLY A 17 -27.33 -6.71 23.28
C GLY A 17 -28.08 -6.38 21.98
N THR A 18 -28.42 -5.10 21.80
CA THR A 18 -28.49 -4.46 20.48
C THR A 18 -27.69 -3.15 20.52
N GLY A 19 -26.43 -3.27 20.93
CA GLY A 19 -25.49 -2.16 20.89
C GLY A 19 -25.30 -1.67 19.45
N LYS A 20 -25.37 -0.35 19.25
CA LYS A 20 -24.99 0.28 17.97
C LYS A 20 -23.67 -0.34 17.50
N PRO A 21 -23.56 -0.77 16.22
CA PRO A 21 -22.34 -1.38 15.73
C PRO A 21 -21.17 -0.44 15.98
N SER A 22 -20.03 -1.00 16.40
CA SER A 22 -18.79 -0.24 16.55
C SER A 22 -18.54 0.63 15.31
N ARG A 23 -17.92 1.80 15.48
CA ARG A 23 -17.56 2.69 14.37
C ARG A 23 -16.82 1.94 13.25
N TYR A 24 -16.00 0.96 13.62
CA TYR A 24 -15.30 0.11 12.66
C TYR A 24 -16.28 -0.77 11.86
N GLU A 25 -17.23 -1.42 12.53
CA GLU A 25 -18.22 -2.31 11.92
C GLU A 25 -19.15 -1.58 10.95
N SER A 26 -19.63 -0.39 11.32
CA SER A 26 -20.46 0.41 10.42
C SER A 26 -19.66 0.87 9.19
N GLN A 27 -18.39 1.25 9.36
CA GLN A 27 -17.53 1.61 8.23
C GLN A 27 -17.27 0.42 7.30
N LYS A 28 -16.92 -0.74 7.86
CA LYS A 28 -16.69 -1.97 7.11
C LYS A 28 -17.92 -2.36 6.28
N ARG A 29 -19.12 -2.26 6.87
CA ARG A 29 -20.39 -2.53 6.17
C ARG A 29 -20.62 -1.57 5.00
N ARG A 30 -20.36 -0.27 5.17
CA ARG A 30 -20.48 0.72 4.09
C ARG A 30 -19.52 0.44 2.94
N ASP A 31 -18.28 0.14 3.28
CA ASP A 31 -17.23 -0.16 2.30
C ASP A 31 -17.58 -1.43 1.51
N TRP A 32 -18.05 -2.48 2.21
CA TRP A 32 -18.50 -3.72 1.59
C TRP A 32 -19.67 -3.51 0.64
N ASN A 33 -20.70 -2.75 1.06
CA ASN A 33 -21.84 -2.43 0.22
C ASN A 33 -21.43 -1.64 -1.01
N THR A 34 -20.52 -0.67 -0.85
CA THR A 34 -19.97 0.11 -1.97
C THR A 34 -19.26 -0.79 -2.97
N PHE A 35 -18.43 -1.73 -2.48
CA PHE A 35 -17.74 -2.68 -3.35
C PHE A 35 -18.71 -3.63 -4.06
N ARG A 36 -19.73 -4.14 -3.37
CA ARG A 36 -20.79 -4.97 -3.98
C ARG A 36 -21.53 -4.20 -5.07
N GLN A 37 -21.83 -2.92 -4.84
CA GLN A 37 -22.45 -2.07 -5.86
C GLN A 37 -21.54 -1.87 -7.07
N TYR A 38 -20.24 -1.66 -6.84
CA TYR A 38 -19.24 -1.59 -7.91
C TYR A 38 -19.25 -2.84 -8.81
N LEU A 39 -19.28 -4.04 -8.22
CA LEU A 39 -19.34 -5.28 -9.00
C LEU A 39 -20.65 -5.42 -9.81
N ARG A 40 -21.78 -4.97 -9.26
CA ARG A 40 -23.07 -4.96 -9.98
C ARG A 40 -23.12 -3.97 -11.13
N ASN A 41 -22.35 -2.88 -11.05
CA ASN A 41 -22.27 -1.85 -12.07
C ASN A 41 -21.31 -2.20 -13.21
N HIS A 42 -20.48 -3.23 -13.05
CA HIS A 42 -19.64 -3.76 -14.11
C HIS A 42 -20.50 -4.28 -15.27
N ARG A 43 -19.95 -4.25 -16.49
CA ARG A 43 -20.62 -4.77 -17.69
C ARG A 43 -19.72 -5.79 -18.38
N PRO A 44 -20.05 -7.10 -18.33
CA PRO A 44 -21.23 -7.70 -17.68
C PRO A 44 -21.18 -7.64 -16.13
N PRO A 45 -22.33 -7.71 -15.43
CA PRO A 45 -22.35 -7.71 -13.97
C PRO A 45 -21.46 -8.82 -13.41
N LEU A 46 -20.59 -8.45 -12.47
CA LEU A 46 -19.63 -9.37 -11.86
C LEU A 46 -20.18 -9.92 -10.54
N GLU A 47 -20.01 -11.23 -10.37
CA GLU A 47 -20.23 -11.89 -9.08
C GLU A 47 -18.93 -11.92 -8.27
N LEU A 48 -19.05 -12.01 -6.94
CA LEU A 48 -17.89 -12.14 -6.05
C LEU A 48 -17.01 -13.36 -6.37
N SER A 49 -17.62 -14.46 -6.81
CA SER A 49 -16.93 -15.70 -7.21
C SER A 49 -15.99 -15.52 -8.41
N ARG A 50 -16.31 -14.57 -9.29
CA ARG A 50 -15.53 -14.22 -10.49
C ARG A 50 -14.67 -12.97 -10.27
N CYS A 51 -14.79 -12.35 -9.10
CA CYS A 51 -13.98 -11.20 -8.74
C CYS A 51 -12.52 -11.63 -8.58
N SER A 52 -11.61 -10.77 -9.02
CA SER A 52 -10.17 -11.05 -9.03
C SER A 52 -9.42 -9.80 -8.58
N GLY A 53 -8.12 -9.94 -8.34
CA GLY A 53 -7.25 -8.82 -8.00
C GLY A 53 -7.34 -7.65 -8.97
N ALA A 54 -7.56 -7.91 -10.27
CA ALA A 54 -7.67 -6.85 -11.27
C ALA A 54 -8.86 -5.92 -11.00
N HIS A 55 -10.05 -6.50 -10.73
CA HIS A 55 -11.25 -5.75 -10.40
C HIS A 55 -11.09 -4.94 -9.10
N VAL A 56 -10.37 -5.49 -8.11
CA VAL A 56 -10.02 -4.77 -6.88
C VAL A 56 -9.11 -3.58 -7.18
N LEU A 57 -8.08 -3.74 -8.00
CA LEU A 57 -7.17 -2.66 -8.36
C LEU A 57 -7.88 -1.54 -9.12
N GLU A 58 -8.77 -1.88 -10.04
CA GLU A 58 -9.62 -0.93 -10.75
C GLU A 58 -10.49 -0.13 -9.77
N PHE A 59 -11.17 -0.82 -8.84
CA PHE A 59 -11.95 -0.16 -7.79
C PHE A 59 -11.11 0.81 -6.95
N LEU A 60 -9.91 0.40 -6.54
CA LEU A 60 -9.02 1.27 -5.77
C LEU A 60 -8.54 2.49 -6.57
N ARG A 61 -8.28 2.35 -7.87
CA ARG A 61 -7.90 3.46 -8.75
C ARG A 61 -9.05 4.44 -8.96
N TYR A 62 -10.28 3.94 -9.06
CA TYR A 62 -11.47 4.79 -9.10
C TYR A 62 -11.62 5.60 -7.81
N LEU A 63 -11.50 4.95 -6.64
CA LEU A 63 -11.58 5.63 -5.35
C LEU A 63 -10.44 6.63 -5.10
N ASP A 64 -9.26 6.40 -5.70
CA ASP A 64 -8.12 7.31 -5.60
C ASP A 64 -8.44 8.70 -6.17
N GLN A 65 -9.41 8.85 -7.07
CA GLN A 65 -9.75 10.11 -7.71
C GLN A 65 -10.47 11.11 -6.78
N PHE A 66 -11.12 10.61 -5.72
CA PHE A 66 -11.99 11.41 -4.83
C PHE A 66 -11.36 11.71 -3.48
N GLY A 67 -10.02 11.71 -3.42
CA GLY A 67 -9.32 11.97 -2.17
C GLY A 67 -9.10 13.44 -1.87
N LYS A 68 -8.45 13.69 -0.72
CA LYS A 68 -8.15 15.03 -0.20
C LYS A 68 -6.66 15.35 -0.17
N THR A 69 -5.82 14.40 -0.57
CA THR A 69 -4.35 14.54 -0.48
C THR A 69 -3.81 15.08 -1.78
N LYS A 70 -3.09 16.21 -1.77
CA LYS A 70 -2.38 16.67 -2.96
C LYS A 70 -1.20 15.74 -3.26
N VAL A 71 -1.15 15.19 -4.47
CA VAL A 71 -0.05 14.34 -4.95
C VAL A 71 0.54 14.98 -6.20
N HIS A 72 1.78 15.46 -6.08
CA HIS A 72 2.46 16.18 -7.14
C HIS A 72 2.90 15.24 -8.27
N ALA A 73 2.66 15.64 -9.53
CA ALA A 73 3.19 14.93 -10.69
C ALA A 73 4.71 15.12 -10.77
N ALA A 74 5.43 14.20 -11.42
CA ALA A 74 6.89 14.24 -11.50
C ALA A 74 7.45 15.54 -12.13
N GLY A 75 6.72 16.16 -13.06
CA GLY A 75 7.08 17.45 -13.66
C GLY A 75 6.61 18.68 -12.87
N CYS A 76 5.99 18.50 -11.70
CA CYS A 76 5.54 19.63 -10.87
C CYS A 76 6.73 20.27 -10.14
N PRO A 77 6.84 21.61 -10.11
CA PRO A 77 7.89 22.31 -9.35
C PRO A 77 7.91 21.98 -7.85
N PHE A 78 6.78 21.53 -7.31
CA PHE A 78 6.63 21.17 -5.90
C PHE A 78 6.81 19.68 -5.61
N PHE A 79 7.17 18.87 -6.62
CA PHE A 79 7.42 17.46 -6.42
C PHE A 79 8.55 17.25 -5.40
N GLY A 80 8.30 16.46 -4.35
CA GLY A 80 9.27 16.23 -3.29
C GLY A 80 9.31 17.34 -2.22
N HIS A 81 8.39 18.30 -2.25
CA HIS A 81 8.35 19.40 -1.30
C HIS A 81 7.21 19.21 -0.26
N PRO A 82 7.51 19.05 1.04
CA PRO A 82 6.48 18.74 2.05
C PRO A 82 5.54 19.90 2.39
N GLN A 83 5.98 21.14 2.20
CA GLN A 83 5.19 22.35 2.43
C GLN A 83 5.31 23.29 1.23
N PRO A 84 4.58 23.04 0.12
CA PRO A 84 4.69 23.84 -1.09
C PRO A 84 4.32 25.31 -0.82
N PRO A 85 5.15 26.28 -1.26
CA PRO A 85 4.92 27.71 -1.00
C PRO A 85 3.76 28.32 -1.79
N ALA A 86 3.25 27.61 -2.81
CA ALA A 86 2.13 28.04 -3.64
C ALA A 86 1.28 26.83 -4.10
N PRO A 87 0.01 27.05 -4.50
CA PRO A 87 -0.85 25.98 -5.02
C PRO A 87 -0.38 25.48 -6.41
N CYS A 88 -0.78 24.27 -6.77
CA CYS A 88 -0.54 23.69 -8.10
C CYS A 88 -1.76 22.96 -8.66
N PRO A 89 -1.80 22.76 -10.00
CA PRO A 89 -2.91 22.06 -10.67
C PRO A 89 -2.87 20.54 -10.48
N CYS A 90 -1.93 19.99 -9.71
CA CYS A 90 -1.87 18.54 -9.49
C CYS A 90 -3.16 18.02 -8.83
N PRO A 91 -3.59 16.80 -9.17
CA PRO A 91 -4.85 16.25 -8.68
C PRO A 91 -4.82 15.99 -7.17
N LEU A 92 -6.01 15.96 -6.58
CA LEU A 92 -6.20 15.40 -5.24
C LEU A 92 -6.40 13.90 -5.37
N LYS A 93 -5.78 13.16 -4.47
CA LYS A 93 -5.78 11.70 -4.43
C LYS A 93 -6.08 11.18 -3.05
N GLN A 94 -6.48 9.91 -2.96
CA GLN A 94 -6.75 9.29 -1.67
C GLN A 94 -5.42 9.07 -0.95
N ALA A 95 -5.38 9.32 0.36
CA ALA A 95 -4.17 9.02 1.11
C ALA A 95 -3.89 7.52 1.06
N TRP A 96 -2.64 7.11 0.84
CA TRP A 96 -2.28 5.69 0.77
C TRP A 96 -2.78 4.90 1.99
N GLY A 97 -2.72 5.48 3.19
CA GLY A 97 -3.19 4.84 4.43
C GLY A 97 -4.71 4.64 4.47
N SER A 98 -5.49 5.51 3.82
CA SER A 98 -6.94 5.34 3.69
C SER A 98 -7.28 4.17 2.77
N LEU A 99 -6.55 4.01 1.66
CA LEU A 99 -6.71 2.86 0.76
C LEU A 99 -6.31 1.55 1.43
N ASP A 100 -5.19 1.53 2.16
CA ASP A 100 -4.74 0.35 2.90
C ASP A 100 -5.75 -0.08 3.97
N ALA A 101 -6.26 0.87 4.75
CA ALA A 101 -7.29 0.62 5.75
C ALA A 101 -8.61 0.11 5.14
N LEU A 102 -9.00 0.65 3.98
CA LEU A 102 -10.16 0.16 3.22
C LEU A 102 -9.97 -1.30 2.80
N VAL A 103 -8.82 -1.64 2.22
CA VAL A 103 -8.50 -3.02 1.81
C VAL A 103 -8.50 -3.97 3.01
N GLY A 104 -7.98 -3.53 4.16
CA GLY A 104 -8.07 -4.29 5.42
C GLY A 104 -9.50 -4.59 5.85
N ARG A 105 -10.39 -3.60 5.79
CA ARG A 105 -11.82 -3.78 6.10
C ARG A 105 -12.52 -4.69 5.09
N LEU A 106 -12.22 -4.56 3.80
CA LEU A 106 -12.80 -5.41 2.76
C LEU A 106 -12.35 -6.87 2.87
N ARG A 107 -11.10 -7.12 3.28
CA ARG A 107 -10.62 -8.49 3.60
C ARG A 107 -11.46 -9.12 4.71
N ALA A 108 -11.63 -8.42 5.83
CA ALA A 108 -12.44 -8.90 6.94
C ALA A 108 -13.92 -9.08 6.54
N ALA A 109 -14.48 -8.15 5.78
CA ALA A 109 -15.86 -8.26 5.30
C ALA A 109 -16.06 -9.48 4.40
N PHE A 110 -15.09 -9.79 3.53
CA PHE A 110 -15.16 -10.96 2.66
C PHE A 110 -15.26 -12.27 3.46
N GLU A 111 -14.42 -12.41 4.48
CA GLU A 111 -14.41 -13.59 5.36
C GLU A 111 -15.72 -13.73 6.15
N GLU A 112 -16.24 -12.63 6.69
CA GLU A 112 -17.53 -12.62 7.40
C GLU A 112 -18.74 -12.91 6.50
N ASN A 113 -18.62 -12.70 5.19
CA ASN A 113 -19.65 -13.02 4.21
C ASN A 113 -19.45 -14.43 3.60
N GLY A 114 -18.69 -15.31 4.27
CA GLY A 114 -18.49 -16.71 3.89
C GLY A 114 -17.35 -16.95 2.89
N GLY A 115 -16.54 -15.94 2.60
CA GLY A 115 -15.38 -16.06 1.73
C GLY A 115 -14.21 -16.76 2.42
N GLN A 116 -13.52 -17.64 1.70
CA GLN A 116 -12.32 -18.31 2.22
C GLN A 116 -11.10 -17.38 2.15
N PRO A 117 -10.24 -17.32 3.18
CA PRO A 117 -9.05 -16.47 3.18
C PRO A 117 -8.12 -16.69 1.97
N GLU A 118 -8.01 -17.92 1.48
CA GLU A 118 -7.14 -18.32 0.37
C GLU A 118 -7.66 -17.80 -0.98
N ALA A 119 -8.98 -17.72 -1.14
CA ALA A 119 -9.65 -17.22 -2.33
C ALA A 119 -9.87 -15.69 -2.29
N ASN A 120 -9.37 -15.02 -1.26
CA ASN A 120 -9.68 -13.62 -1.01
C ASN A 120 -9.05 -12.69 -2.06
N PRO A 121 -9.86 -12.00 -2.92
CA PRO A 121 -9.33 -11.18 -4.00
C PRO A 121 -8.60 -9.93 -3.49
N PHE A 122 -8.85 -9.51 -2.25
CA PHE A 122 -8.18 -8.37 -1.61
C PHE A 122 -6.84 -8.76 -0.98
N ALA A 123 -6.57 -10.06 -0.81
CA ALA A 123 -5.34 -10.59 -0.22
C ALA A 123 -4.30 -11.00 -1.27
N VAL A 124 -4.59 -10.85 -2.57
CA VAL A 124 -3.67 -11.26 -3.64
C VAL A 124 -2.42 -10.39 -3.72
N ARG A 125 -1.33 -10.97 -4.24
CA ARG A 125 -0.02 -10.30 -4.33
C ARG A 125 -0.08 -8.97 -5.08
N ALA A 126 -0.85 -8.90 -6.16
CA ALA A 126 -0.98 -7.70 -6.98
C ALA A 126 -1.51 -6.49 -6.19
N VAL A 127 -2.51 -6.70 -5.32
CA VAL A 127 -3.08 -5.63 -4.48
C VAL A 127 -2.05 -5.11 -3.47
N ARG A 128 -1.27 -6.03 -2.85
CA ARG A 128 -0.20 -5.65 -1.92
C ARG A 128 0.92 -4.84 -2.59
N LEU A 129 1.32 -5.23 -3.80
CA LEU A 129 2.35 -4.52 -4.56
C LEU A 129 1.86 -3.13 -4.97
N TYR A 130 0.62 -3.02 -5.43
CA TYR A 130 0.00 -1.74 -5.75
C TYR A 130 -0.02 -0.78 -4.55
N LEU A 131 -0.47 -1.23 -3.37
CA LEU A 131 -0.51 -0.39 -2.17
C LEU A 131 0.89 0.09 -1.75
N ARG A 132 1.92 -0.75 -1.93
CA ARG A 132 3.32 -0.36 -1.71
C ARG A 132 3.76 0.73 -2.68
N GLU A 133 3.49 0.54 -3.98
CA GLU A 133 3.82 1.53 -5.01
C GLU A 133 3.10 2.87 -4.77
N VAL A 134 1.82 2.84 -4.38
CA VAL A 134 1.06 4.05 -4.04
C VAL A 134 1.67 4.75 -2.82
N ARG A 135 2.05 4.00 -1.78
CA ARG A 135 2.75 4.57 -0.62
C ARG A 135 4.06 5.26 -1.03
N ASP A 136 4.91 4.58 -1.80
CA ASP A 136 6.24 5.08 -2.16
C ASP A 136 6.16 6.27 -3.13
N SER A 137 5.26 6.21 -4.11
CA SER A 137 5.01 7.31 -5.05
C SER A 137 4.44 8.55 -4.34
N GLN A 138 3.49 8.38 -3.42
CA GLN A 138 2.97 9.49 -2.62
C GLN A 138 4.02 10.08 -1.68
N ALA A 139 4.83 9.23 -1.02
CA ALA A 139 5.90 9.68 -0.15
C ALA A 139 6.93 10.53 -0.92
N LYS A 140 7.37 10.04 -2.08
CA LYS A 140 8.29 10.75 -2.96
C LYS A 140 7.69 12.05 -3.48
N ALA A 141 6.46 12.02 -3.99
CA ALA A 141 5.79 13.20 -4.54
C ALA A 141 5.56 14.30 -3.50
N ARG A 142 5.32 13.92 -2.25
CA ARG A 142 5.07 14.86 -1.14
C ARG A 142 6.31 15.21 -0.34
N GLY A 143 7.49 14.70 -0.70
CA GLY A 143 8.72 14.97 0.06
C GLY A 143 8.74 14.40 1.47
N ILE A 144 7.88 13.42 1.75
CA ILE A 144 7.84 12.76 3.06
C ILE A 144 8.88 11.65 3.02
N ALA A 145 10.13 11.98 3.34
CA ALA A 145 11.10 10.95 3.67
C ALA A 145 10.60 10.23 4.93
N TYR A 146 10.41 8.92 4.84
CA TYR A 146 10.29 8.07 6.03
C TYR A 146 11.69 7.99 6.64
N GLU A 147 12.20 9.11 7.18
CA GLU A 147 13.36 9.10 8.03
C GLU A 147 13.02 8.10 9.15
N LYS A 148 13.56 6.89 9.04
CA LYS A 148 13.80 6.04 10.20
C LYS A 148 14.63 6.92 11.09
N LYS A 149 13.97 7.61 12.02
CA LYS A 149 14.56 8.48 13.03
C LYS A 149 15.80 7.75 13.53
N LYS A 150 16.97 8.12 13.00
CA LYS A 150 18.25 7.55 13.40
C LYS A 150 18.46 8.19 14.76
N ARG A 151 17.86 7.57 15.78
CA ARG A 151 17.87 8.02 17.16
C ARG A 151 19.34 8.26 17.46
N LYS A 152 19.72 9.54 17.59
CA LYS A 152 21.08 9.93 17.95
C LYS A 152 21.41 9.14 19.22
N ARG A 153 22.30 8.16 19.09
CA ARG A 153 22.87 7.46 20.24
C ARG A 153 23.57 8.55 21.06
N PRO A 154 23.26 8.75 22.35
CA PRO A 154 24.02 9.67 23.16
C PRO A 154 25.50 9.26 23.11
N PRO A 155 26.46 10.20 23.05
CA PRO A 155 27.87 9.86 23.20
C PRO A 155 28.07 9.15 24.55
N PRO A 156 28.93 8.13 24.64
CA PRO A 156 29.27 7.51 25.91
C PRO A 156 29.85 8.58 26.86
N PRO A 157 29.53 8.55 28.17
CA PRO A 157 30.12 9.48 29.12
C PRO A 157 31.65 9.31 29.15
N PRO A 158 32.42 10.39 29.38
CA PRO A 158 33.87 10.30 29.49
C PRO A 158 34.23 9.36 30.65
N GLN A 159 34.94 8.27 30.33
CA GLN A 159 35.51 7.39 31.33
C GLN A 159 36.63 8.14 32.04
N GLY A 160 36.39 8.52 33.29
CA GLY A 160 37.42 8.98 34.21
C GLY A 160 38.49 7.90 34.32
N HIS A 161 39.73 8.26 34.02
CA HIS A 161 40.87 7.39 34.18
C HIS A 161 41.17 7.24 35.67
N SER A 162 40.91 6.06 36.23
CA SER A 162 41.52 5.63 37.49
C SER A 162 42.76 4.81 37.14
N PRO A 163 43.96 5.12 37.68
CA PRO A 163 45.15 4.34 37.40
C PRO A 163 45.08 2.99 38.13
N GLN A 164 45.07 1.89 37.37
CA GLN A 164 45.33 0.56 37.92
C GLN A 164 46.82 0.23 37.84
N PRO A 165 47.40 -0.48 38.83
CA PRO A 165 48.78 -0.91 38.78
C PRO A 165 48.96 -2.09 37.78
N PRO A 166 50.15 -2.25 37.17
CA PRO A 166 50.37 -3.26 36.14
C PRO A 166 50.46 -4.66 36.74
N LEU A 167 49.70 -5.60 36.18
CA LEU A 167 49.84 -7.03 36.41
C LEU A 167 50.83 -7.65 35.41
N PRO A 168 51.57 -8.71 35.80
CA PRO A 168 52.63 -9.29 34.99
C PRO A 168 52.07 -10.05 33.77
N MET A 169 52.75 -9.88 32.63
CA MET A 169 52.42 -10.56 31.38
C MET A 169 52.72 -12.06 31.47
N VAL A 170 51.71 -12.89 31.26
CA VAL A 170 51.88 -14.32 30.97
C VAL A 170 51.54 -14.54 29.49
N ALA A 171 52.45 -15.17 28.77
CA ALA A 171 52.38 -15.42 27.35
C ALA A 171 51.18 -16.30 26.95
N ALA A 172 50.51 -15.94 25.86
CA ALA A 172 49.43 -16.72 25.26
C ALA A 172 49.99 -17.76 24.26
N PRO A 173 49.38 -18.96 24.17
CA PRO A 173 49.70 -19.94 23.13
C PRO A 173 49.08 -19.56 21.77
N PRO A 174 49.63 -20.05 20.63
CA PRO A 174 49.16 -19.67 19.29
C PRO A 174 47.83 -20.34 18.94
N ALA A 175 46.89 -19.52 18.44
CA ALA A 175 45.65 -19.97 17.83
C ALA A 175 45.90 -20.39 16.37
N VAL A 176 45.63 -21.66 16.08
CA VAL A 176 45.53 -22.22 14.73
C VAL A 176 44.33 -21.62 14.00
N ALA A 177 44.59 -20.86 12.94
CA ALA A 177 43.58 -20.35 12.01
C ALA A 177 43.33 -21.36 10.90
N TYR A 178 42.13 -21.95 10.87
CA TYR A 178 41.62 -22.64 9.68
C TYR A 178 41.27 -21.60 8.61
N GLY A 179 42.03 -21.62 7.51
CA GLY A 179 41.74 -20.83 6.31
C GLY A 179 40.47 -21.32 5.64
N ARG A 180 39.56 -20.39 5.32
CA ARG A 180 38.38 -20.64 4.49
C ARG A 180 38.62 -19.94 3.14
N GLN A 181 38.80 -20.76 2.12
CA GLN A 181 39.09 -20.39 0.73
C GLN A 181 38.08 -19.38 0.17
N ALA A 182 38.60 -18.32 -0.46
CA ALA A 182 37.90 -17.57 -1.49
C ALA A 182 37.73 -18.46 -2.73
N ALA A 183 36.52 -18.51 -3.28
CA ALA A 183 36.25 -19.07 -4.60
C ALA A 183 36.23 -17.90 -5.59
N ASP A 184 37.33 -17.78 -6.32
CA ASP A 184 37.43 -17.09 -7.60
C ASP A 184 36.80 -18.00 -8.67
N LEU A 185 35.85 -17.46 -9.45
CA LEU A 185 35.49 -18.02 -10.75
C LEU A 185 35.35 -16.88 -11.73
N ASN A 186 36.40 -16.69 -12.50
CA ASN A 186 36.42 -15.94 -13.75
C ASN A 186 36.29 -16.92 -14.93
N LEU A 187 35.71 -16.41 -16.03
CA LEU A 187 35.94 -16.80 -17.43
C LEU A 187 35.05 -17.89 -18.06
N VAL A 188 34.26 -17.49 -19.07
CA VAL A 188 34.38 -17.99 -20.46
C VAL A 188 33.70 -17.05 -21.48
N ASN A 189 34.51 -16.66 -22.45
CA ASN A 189 34.29 -16.16 -23.81
C ASN A 189 32.92 -16.35 -24.50
N GLY A 190 32.59 -15.38 -25.37
CA GLY A 190 31.67 -15.58 -26.50
C GLY A 190 31.42 -14.30 -27.32
N ALA A 191 32.28 -14.04 -28.31
CA ALA A 191 32.09 -13.04 -29.35
C ALA A 191 30.83 -13.31 -30.20
N TYR A 192 30.30 -12.31 -30.90
CA TYR A 192 29.88 -12.31 -32.33
C TYR A 192 28.96 -11.11 -32.61
N THR A 193 29.50 -10.17 -33.39
CA THR A 193 28.79 -9.16 -34.18
C THR A 193 28.22 -9.83 -35.45
N HIS A 194 26.96 -9.56 -35.81
CA HIS A 194 26.55 -9.65 -37.21
C HIS A 194 25.43 -8.68 -37.58
N HIS A 195 25.60 -8.13 -38.78
CA HIS A 195 24.88 -7.06 -39.45
C HIS A 195 23.58 -7.51 -40.15
N LEU A 196 22.72 -6.50 -40.42
CA LEU A 196 21.88 -6.27 -41.63
C LEU A 196 20.89 -7.35 -42.10
N HIS A 197 19.61 -6.97 -42.16
CA HIS A 197 18.60 -7.27 -43.19
C HIS A 197 17.45 -6.27 -42.98
N GLY A 198 16.83 -5.61 -43.96
CA GLY A 198 16.70 -5.89 -45.38
C GLY A 198 15.25 -5.54 -45.79
N HIS A 199 15.12 -4.63 -46.73
CA HIS A 199 13.91 -4.10 -47.35
C HIS A 199 12.96 -5.19 -47.90
N LEU A 200 11.64 -5.03 -47.77
CA LEU A 200 10.69 -5.58 -48.75
C LEU A 200 9.46 -4.67 -48.92
N MET A 201 9.11 -4.39 -50.18
CA MET A 201 7.98 -3.60 -50.63
C MET A 201 6.68 -4.44 -50.74
N ILE A 202 5.57 -3.70 -50.70
CA ILE A 202 4.11 -3.88 -50.86
C ILE A 202 3.62 -4.94 -51.91
N PRO A 203 2.31 -5.33 -51.91
CA PRO A 203 1.30 -4.53 -52.64
C PRO A 203 -0.06 -4.33 -51.92
N ALA A 204 -0.74 -3.28 -52.35
CA ALA A 204 -2.05 -2.82 -51.92
C ALA A 204 -3.20 -3.68 -52.48
N THR A 205 -4.29 -3.78 -51.72
CA THR A 205 -5.64 -4.06 -52.25
C THR A 205 -6.66 -3.16 -51.56
N ASP A 206 -7.35 -2.36 -52.36
CA ASP A 206 -8.59 -1.65 -52.03
C ASP A 206 -9.65 -2.61 -51.47
N ALA A 207 -10.29 -2.22 -50.37
CA ALA A 207 -11.63 -2.68 -50.03
C ALA A 207 -12.35 -1.59 -49.24
N VAL A 208 -13.23 -0.90 -49.97
CA VAL A 208 -14.25 0.01 -49.49
C VAL A 208 -15.18 -0.74 -48.53
N GLY A 209 -15.41 -0.19 -47.34
CA GLY A 209 -16.25 -0.81 -46.32
C GLY A 209 -16.59 0.19 -45.22
N ASP A 210 -17.56 1.05 -45.52
CA ASP A 210 -18.22 1.95 -44.59
C ASP A 210 -18.94 1.13 -43.51
N VAL A 211 -18.45 1.16 -42.27
CA VAL A 211 -19.12 0.54 -41.11
C VAL A 211 -19.03 1.47 -39.92
N VAL A 212 -20.07 2.29 -39.79
CA VAL A 212 -20.68 2.84 -38.56
C VAL A 212 -19.82 2.71 -37.29
N VAL A 213 -19.13 3.79 -36.93
CA VAL A 213 -18.61 3.99 -35.58
C VAL A 213 -19.80 4.18 -34.64
N THR A 214 -20.26 3.11 -34.00
CA THR A 214 -21.08 3.24 -32.80
C THR A 214 -20.18 3.75 -31.68
N ASP A 215 -20.40 5.01 -31.33
CA ASP A 215 -19.81 5.69 -30.18
C ASP A 215 -20.20 4.96 -28.88
N ALA A 216 -19.36 4.01 -28.46
CA ALA A 216 -19.45 3.36 -27.16
C ALA A 216 -18.88 4.31 -26.12
N HIS A 217 -19.74 5.19 -25.60
CA HIS A 217 -19.48 5.99 -24.42
C HIS A 217 -18.99 5.09 -23.28
N PRO A 218 -17.80 5.32 -22.68
CA PRO A 218 -17.45 4.64 -21.44
C PRO A 218 -18.45 5.09 -20.36
N GLY A 219 -19.22 4.13 -19.86
CA GLY A 219 -20.28 4.33 -18.89
C GLY A 219 -19.85 5.27 -17.77
N GLY A 220 -20.47 6.45 -17.74
CA GLY A 220 -20.31 7.41 -16.67
C GLY A 220 -20.66 6.75 -15.34
N MET A 221 -19.63 6.50 -14.53
CA MET A 221 -19.83 6.18 -13.12
C MET A 221 -20.42 7.41 -12.45
N ILE A 222 -21.63 7.25 -11.90
CA ILE A 222 -22.32 8.29 -11.15
C ILE A 222 -21.44 8.69 -9.96
N PRO A 223 -21.17 9.99 -9.73
CA PRO A 223 -20.33 10.43 -8.63
C PRO A 223 -20.93 10.00 -7.29
N LEU A 224 -20.12 9.31 -6.46
CA LEU A 224 -20.49 8.80 -5.13
C LEU A 224 -20.72 9.90 -4.07
N SER A 225 -20.94 11.15 -4.50
CA SER A 225 -21.21 12.32 -3.66
C SER A 225 -22.56 12.26 -2.92
N VAL A 226 -23.38 11.23 -3.14
CA VAL A 226 -24.77 11.14 -2.64
C VAL A 226 -24.91 10.28 -1.36
N LEU A 227 -23.81 9.81 -0.75
CA LEU A 227 -23.85 8.92 0.42
C LEU A 227 -23.09 9.48 1.64
N ASN A 228 -23.30 10.77 1.94
CA ASN A 228 -22.92 11.35 3.24
C ASN A 228 -24.08 11.30 4.23
#